data_AF-A0A4R7B0H9-F1
#
_entry.id   AF-A0A4R7B0H9-F1
#
_cell.length_a   1.000
_cell.length_b   1.000
_cell.length_c   1.000
_cell.angle_alpha   90.00
_cell.angle_beta   90.00
_cell.angle_gamma   90.00
#
_symmetry.space_group_name_H-M   'P 1'
#
loop_
_entity.id
_entity.type
_entity.pdbx_description
1 polymer ?
#
loop_
_entity_poly.entity_id
_entity_poly.type
_entity_poly.pdbx_seq_one_letter_code
_entity_poly.pdbx_strand_id
1 'polypeptide(L)'
;MRGDVMSALILYTTEDGRSQIQLRAEEQTVWLTQLEMAELFDATKQNISLHLKNLFQDGELDSAATVKESLTVQTEGSRQVQRIVALYNLDAILAVGYRVRSPRGVQFRRWASTVLKAYLLKGFVLDDERLKNPDGRPDYFDEMLARIRDIRASEKRFYQKVRDLFALSVDYDKTDQATQTFFATVQNLLLYAVTQQTAAELIIARANPNDSHFGLSQWQGTKVRKQDILVAKNYLTEDEIDTLNRLVVIFLETAELRTKRREAIPMSFWQQNVNQIIDSNGFPVLTHAGKVSHVQMEQVANERYLDYDLRRKQDEARQADAQDEAELKALENTLKQRARRP
;
A
#
# COMPACT_ATOMS: atom_id res chain seq x y z
N MET A 1 -6.23 11.15 30.58
CA MET A 1 -7.63 10.83 30.26
C MET A 1 -7.63 9.48 29.57
N ARG A 2 -8.23 8.45 30.17
CA ARG A 2 -8.42 7.15 29.51
C ARG A 2 -9.46 7.39 28.42
N GLY A 3 -9.03 7.36 27.16
CA GLY A 3 -9.94 7.42 26.02
C GLY A 3 -10.85 6.20 26.08
N ASP A 4 -12.13 6.45 26.26
CA ASP A 4 -13.19 5.46 26.18
C ASP A 4 -13.20 4.94 24.73
N VAL A 5 -12.63 3.74 24.51
CA VAL A 5 -12.71 3.07 23.21
C VAL A 5 -14.14 2.58 23.09
N MET A 6 -15.00 3.44 22.54
CA MET A 6 -16.37 3.11 22.18
C MET A 6 -16.38 1.83 21.35
N SER A 7 -16.77 0.71 21.96
CA SER A 7 -16.92 -0.57 21.29
C SER A 7 -17.97 -0.41 20.18
N ALA A 8 -17.54 -0.46 18.92
CA ALA A 8 -18.46 -0.31 17.80
C ALA A 8 -19.23 -1.63 17.63
N LEU A 9 -20.55 -1.57 17.80
CA LEU A 9 -21.46 -2.69 17.56
C LEU A 9 -21.84 -2.71 16.09
N ILE A 10 -21.33 -3.69 15.35
CA ILE A 10 -21.64 -3.89 13.93
C ILE A 10 -22.80 -4.88 13.81
N LEU A 11 -23.92 -4.46 13.23
CA LEU A 11 -25.07 -5.34 12.98
C LEU A 11 -24.88 -6.11 11.67
N TYR A 12 -24.64 -7.42 11.74
CA TYR A 12 -24.60 -8.30 10.58
C TYR A 12 -25.97 -8.97 10.40
N THR A 13 -26.60 -8.75 9.25
CA THR A 13 -27.84 -9.45 8.87
C THR A 13 -27.47 -10.59 7.93
N THR A 14 -27.92 -11.80 8.24
CA THR A 14 -27.74 -12.97 7.36
C THR A 14 -28.47 -12.77 6.04
N GLU A 15 -28.01 -13.40 4.95
CA GLU A 15 -28.60 -13.24 3.60
C GLU A 15 -30.11 -13.56 3.56
N ASP A 16 -30.60 -14.42 4.46
CA ASP A 16 -32.00 -14.78 4.61
C ASP A 16 -32.83 -13.77 5.42
N GLY A 17 -32.20 -12.73 6.00
CA GLY A 17 -32.82 -11.73 6.86
C GLY A 17 -33.26 -12.25 8.24
N ARG A 18 -32.98 -13.51 8.59
CA ARG A 18 -33.54 -14.17 9.76
C ARG A 18 -32.74 -13.97 11.05
N SER A 19 -31.47 -13.63 10.94
CA SER A 19 -30.59 -13.45 12.09
C SER A 19 -29.88 -12.11 11.99
N GLN A 20 -29.97 -11.32 13.06
CA GLN A 20 -29.19 -10.10 13.25
C GLN A 20 -28.15 -10.37 14.34
N ILE A 21 -26.88 -10.36 13.96
CA ILE A 21 -25.77 -10.68 14.84
C ILE A 21 -25.05 -9.38 15.17
N GLN A 22 -24.95 -9.11 16.45
CA GLN A 22 -24.21 -7.99 17.00
C GLN A 22 -22.74 -8.36 17.10
N LEU A 23 -21.93 -7.89 16.14
CA LEU A 23 -20.49 -8.06 16.15
C LEU A 23 -19.87 -6.96 17.03
N ARG A 24 -19.05 -7.36 17.99
CA ARG A 24 -18.27 -6.42 18.81
C ARG A 24 -16.98 -6.11 18.06
N ALA A 25 -16.84 -4.90 17.51
CA ALA A 25 -15.62 -4.45 16.88
C ALA A 25 -14.72 -3.74 17.89
N GLU A 26 -13.54 -4.30 18.14
CA GLU A 26 -12.56 -3.80 19.10
C GLU A 26 -11.17 -4.23 18.63
N GLU A 27 -10.15 -3.39 18.82
CA GLU A 27 -8.75 -3.67 18.43
C GLU A 27 -8.61 -4.10 16.96
N GLN A 28 -9.34 -3.45 16.04
CA GLN A 28 -9.36 -3.74 14.61
C GLN A 28 -9.82 -5.16 14.23
N THR A 29 -10.43 -5.90 15.14
CA THR A 29 -11.03 -7.22 14.87
C THR A 29 -12.47 -7.29 15.37
N VAL A 30 -13.17 -8.38 15.03
CA VAL A 30 -14.52 -8.65 15.52
C VAL A 30 -14.51 -9.83 16.49
N TRP A 31 -15.31 -9.73 17.53
CA TRP A 31 -15.37 -10.71 18.61
C TRP A 31 -16.75 -11.33 18.73
N LEU A 32 -16.80 -12.67 18.70
CA LEU A 32 -18.01 -13.46 18.90
C LEU A 32 -17.84 -14.51 20.00
N THR A 33 -18.91 -14.77 20.73
CA THR A 33 -19.06 -15.96 21.57
C THR A 33 -19.30 -17.21 20.72
N GLN A 34 -19.07 -18.40 21.27
CA GLN A 34 -19.42 -19.66 20.58
C GLN A 34 -20.91 -19.75 20.22
N LEU A 35 -21.78 -19.09 20.99
CA LEU A 35 -23.22 -19.08 20.74
C LEU A 35 -23.56 -18.20 19.54
N GLU A 36 -22.98 -17.00 19.46
CA GLU A 36 -23.15 -16.11 18.30
C GLU A 36 -22.55 -16.73 17.03
N MET A 37 -21.43 -17.46 17.13
CA MET A 37 -20.88 -18.23 16.02
C MET A 37 -21.80 -19.38 15.59
N ALA A 38 -22.45 -20.05 16.54
CA ALA A 38 -23.42 -21.10 16.28
C ALA A 38 -24.64 -20.54 15.53
N GLU A 39 -25.12 -19.35 15.91
CA GLU A 39 -26.16 -18.62 15.18
C GLU A 39 -25.69 -18.19 13.79
N LEU A 40 -24.50 -17.59 13.68
CA LEU A 40 -23.91 -17.13 12.41
C LEU A 40 -23.84 -18.25 11.38
N PHE A 41 -23.37 -19.42 11.79
CA PHE A 41 -23.17 -20.55 10.90
C PHE A 41 -24.32 -21.55 10.91
N ASP A 42 -25.45 -21.28 11.55
CA ASP A 42 -26.58 -22.23 11.66
C ASP A 42 -26.08 -23.64 12.09
N ALA A 43 -25.39 -23.67 13.23
CA ALA A 43 -24.76 -24.85 13.79
C ALA A 43 -25.02 -24.93 15.29
N THR A 44 -24.67 -26.06 15.92
CA THR A 44 -24.77 -26.19 17.37
C THR A 44 -23.52 -25.62 18.05
N LYS A 45 -23.69 -25.06 19.25
CA LYS A 45 -22.57 -24.59 20.08
C LYS A 45 -21.52 -25.69 20.27
N GLN A 46 -21.95 -26.94 20.49
CA GLN A 46 -21.08 -28.10 20.66
C GLN A 46 -20.20 -28.34 19.42
N ASN A 47 -20.77 -28.16 18.22
CA ASN A 47 -20.00 -28.29 16.98
C ASN A 47 -18.96 -27.18 16.83
N ILE A 48 -19.32 -25.94 17.21
CA ILE A 48 -18.36 -24.82 17.25
C ILE A 48 -17.22 -25.12 18.25
N SER A 49 -17.55 -25.58 19.46
CA SER A 49 -16.54 -25.94 20.47
C SER A 49 -15.61 -27.06 19.98
N LEU A 50 -16.14 -28.06 19.26
CA LEU A 50 -15.35 -29.14 18.68
C LEU A 50 -14.35 -28.60 17.64
N HIS A 51 -14.78 -27.75 16.72
CA HIS A 51 -13.91 -27.18 15.71
C HIS A 51 -12.82 -26.28 16.32
N LEU A 52 -13.16 -25.43 17.30
CA LEU A 52 -12.19 -24.60 18.02
C LEU A 52 -11.16 -25.46 18.75
N LYS A 53 -11.59 -26.52 19.43
CA LYS A 53 -10.68 -27.44 20.11
C LYS A 53 -9.67 -28.05 19.14
N ASN A 54 -10.14 -28.56 17.99
CA ASN A 54 -9.25 -29.16 17.00
C ASN A 54 -8.29 -28.12 16.42
N LEU A 55 -8.76 -26.91 16.12
CA LEU A 55 -7.93 -25.80 15.62
C LEU A 55 -6.76 -25.46 16.55
N PHE A 56 -7.00 -25.44 17.86
CA PHE A 56 -5.94 -25.21 18.84
C PHE A 56 -5.01 -26.41 18.99
N GLN A 57 -5.54 -27.64 18.90
CA GLN A 57 -4.73 -28.86 18.99
C GLN A 57 -3.83 -29.05 17.79
N ASP A 58 -4.30 -28.69 16.59
CA ASP A 58 -3.57 -28.80 15.33
C ASP A 58 -2.54 -27.65 15.16
N GLY A 59 -2.53 -26.67 16.08
CA GLY A 59 -1.63 -25.52 16.04
C GLY A 59 -1.96 -24.50 14.95
N GLU A 60 -3.16 -24.58 14.35
CA GLU A 60 -3.60 -23.63 13.33
C GLU A 60 -3.98 -22.26 13.91
N LEU A 61 -4.42 -22.25 15.18
CA LEU A 61 -4.69 -21.03 15.92
C LEU A 61 -3.95 -21.05 17.25
N ASP A 62 -3.43 -19.90 17.66
CA ASP A 62 -2.94 -19.70 19.01
C ASP A 62 -4.11 -19.22 19.90
N SER A 63 -4.42 -20.00 20.95
CA SER A 63 -5.45 -19.64 21.92
C SER A 63 -5.16 -18.31 22.62
N ALA A 64 -3.88 -17.95 22.86
CA ALA A 64 -3.53 -16.70 23.54
C ALA A 64 -3.77 -15.47 22.66
N ALA A 65 -3.70 -15.62 21.34
CA ALA A 65 -3.90 -14.53 20.38
C ALA A 65 -5.37 -14.38 19.92
N THR A 66 -6.15 -15.46 19.98
CA THR A 66 -7.49 -15.53 19.36
C THR A 66 -8.64 -15.56 20.35
N VAL A 67 -8.37 -15.72 21.64
CA VAL A 67 -9.38 -15.84 22.71
C VAL A 67 -9.18 -14.76 23.75
N LYS A 68 -10.27 -14.09 24.14
CA LYS A 68 -10.28 -13.21 25.32
C LYS A 68 -11.46 -13.53 26.22
N GLU A 69 -11.31 -13.21 27.50
CA GLU A 69 -12.36 -13.36 28.50
C GLU A 69 -13.16 -12.06 28.63
N SER A 70 -14.48 -12.16 28.60
CA SER A 70 -15.41 -11.05 28.85
C SER A 70 -16.30 -11.37 30.04
N LEU A 71 -16.45 -10.41 30.95
CA LEU A 71 -17.39 -10.53 32.06
C LEU A 71 -18.78 -10.14 31.57
N THR A 72 -19.72 -11.08 31.60
CA THR A 72 -21.11 -10.84 31.23
C THR A 72 -22.00 -11.04 32.44
N VAL A 73 -22.88 -10.07 32.72
CA VAL A 73 -23.88 -10.18 33.79
C VAL A 73 -25.15 -10.75 33.19
N GLN A 74 -25.61 -11.89 33.70
CA GLN A 74 -26.86 -12.50 33.29
C GLN A 74 -27.83 -12.56 34.48
N THR A 75 -29.10 -12.26 34.23
CA THR A 75 -30.17 -12.41 35.22
C THR A 75 -30.74 -13.83 35.12
N GLU A 76 -30.50 -14.66 36.14
CA GLU A 76 -31.08 -16.00 36.27
C GLU A 76 -32.13 -15.98 37.40
N GLY A 77 -33.41 -15.99 37.04
CA GLY A 77 -34.50 -15.82 37.98
C GLY A 77 -34.47 -14.43 38.64
N SER A 78 -34.29 -14.37 39.95
CA SER A 78 -34.17 -13.11 40.73
C SER A 78 -32.73 -12.70 41.03
N ARG A 79 -31.72 -13.42 40.53
CA ARG A 79 -30.30 -13.19 40.86
C ARG A 79 -29.53 -12.71 39.64
N GLN A 80 -28.63 -11.74 39.85
CA GLN A 80 -27.63 -11.38 38.86
C GLN A 80 -26.36 -12.21 39.09
N VAL A 81 -25.95 -12.93 38.05
CA VAL A 81 -24.78 -13.80 38.07
C VAL A 81 -23.78 -13.28 37.06
N GLN A 82 -22.55 -13.03 37.52
CA GLN A 82 -21.42 -12.70 36.65
C GLN A 82 -20.81 -14.00 36.13
N ARG A 83 -20.70 -14.14 34.80
CA ARG A 83 -19.98 -15.25 34.17
C ARG A 83 -18.88 -14.72 33.29
N ILE A 84 -17.75 -15.41 33.32
CA ILE A 84 -16.68 -15.24 32.36
C ILE A 84 -17.10 -16.00 31.09
N VAL A 85 -17.18 -15.28 29.98
CA VAL A 85 -17.51 -15.82 28.66
C VAL A 85 -16.31 -15.61 27.73
N ALA A 86 -15.86 -16.68 27.08
CA ALA A 86 -14.82 -16.60 26.07
C ALA A 86 -15.37 -15.96 24.78
N LEU A 87 -14.64 -14.98 24.27
CA LEU A 87 -14.82 -14.35 22.97
C LEU A 87 -13.71 -14.79 22.02
N TYR A 88 -14.08 -15.01 20.77
CA TYR A 88 -13.22 -15.48 19.69
C TYR A 88 -13.11 -14.40 18.62
N ASN A 89 -11.89 -14.11 18.18
CA ASN A 89 -11.61 -13.06 17.20
C ASN A 89 -11.99 -13.49 15.77
N LEU A 90 -11.78 -12.59 14.79
CA LEU A 90 -12.08 -12.85 13.38
C LEU A 90 -11.37 -14.10 12.84
N ASP A 91 -10.11 -14.35 13.20
CA ASP A 91 -9.37 -15.51 12.69
C ASP A 91 -10.02 -16.83 13.12
N ALA A 92 -10.41 -16.93 14.39
CA ALA A 92 -11.16 -18.07 14.90
C ALA A 92 -12.54 -18.21 14.24
N ILE A 93 -13.24 -17.10 14.01
CA ILE A 93 -14.54 -17.10 13.33
C ILE A 93 -14.42 -17.62 11.90
N LEU A 94 -13.45 -17.12 11.13
CA LEU A 94 -13.19 -17.55 9.75
C LEU A 94 -12.79 -19.03 9.71
N ALA A 95 -11.84 -19.44 10.56
CA ALA A 95 -11.33 -20.80 10.61
C ALA A 95 -12.41 -21.84 10.94
N VAL A 96 -13.33 -21.50 11.85
CA VAL A 96 -14.51 -22.32 12.12
C VAL A 96 -15.46 -22.31 10.93
N GLY A 97 -15.76 -21.15 10.32
CA GLY A 97 -16.64 -21.04 9.16
C GLY A 97 -16.23 -21.94 7.98
N TYR A 98 -14.93 -22.14 7.76
CA TYR A 98 -14.42 -23.08 6.76
C TYR A 98 -14.70 -24.56 7.11
N ARG A 99 -14.83 -24.91 8.39
CA ARG A 99 -15.03 -26.30 8.86
C ARG A 99 -16.48 -26.68 9.09
N VAL A 100 -17.34 -25.71 9.43
CA VAL A 100 -18.76 -25.99 9.72
C VAL A 100 -19.47 -26.58 8.49
N ARG A 101 -20.12 -27.72 8.69
CA ARG A 101 -20.95 -28.39 7.69
C ARG A 101 -22.42 -28.01 7.88
N SER A 102 -22.78 -26.79 7.49
CA SER A 102 -24.15 -26.28 7.49
C SER A 102 -24.45 -25.54 6.17
N PRO A 103 -25.72 -25.27 5.84
CA PRO A 103 -26.07 -24.43 4.70
C PRO A 103 -25.36 -23.07 4.72
N ARG A 104 -25.33 -22.40 5.88
CA ARG A 104 -24.61 -21.12 6.06
C ARG A 104 -23.08 -21.28 5.92
N GLY A 105 -22.50 -22.37 6.42
CA GLY A 105 -21.08 -22.67 6.20
C GLY A 105 -20.74 -22.90 4.73
N VAL A 106 -21.63 -23.52 3.95
CA VAL A 106 -21.48 -23.66 2.49
C VAL A 106 -21.55 -22.30 1.80
N GLN A 107 -22.51 -21.44 2.16
CA GLN A 107 -22.62 -20.07 1.63
C GLN A 107 -21.36 -19.26 1.94
N PHE A 108 -20.92 -19.26 3.19
CA PHE A 108 -19.70 -18.60 3.64
C PHE A 108 -18.48 -19.04 2.81
N ARG A 109 -18.28 -20.35 2.60
CA ARG A 109 -17.16 -20.85 1.78
C ARG A 109 -17.25 -20.42 0.31
N ARG A 110 -18.46 -20.40 -0.27
CA ARG A 110 -18.67 -19.92 -1.65
C ARG A 110 -18.34 -18.43 -1.77
N TRP A 111 -18.82 -17.63 -0.82
CA TRP A 111 -18.50 -16.21 -0.74
C TRP A 111 -16.99 -15.98 -0.60
N ALA A 112 -16.36 -16.63 0.38
CA ALA A 112 -14.92 -16.47 0.64
C ALA A 112 -14.07 -16.93 -0.56
N SER A 113 -14.46 -18.01 -1.24
CA SER A 113 -13.81 -18.46 -2.48
C SER A 113 -13.95 -17.45 -3.62
N THR A 114 -15.08 -16.75 -3.70
CA THR A 114 -15.32 -15.70 -4.69
C THR A 114 -14.44 -14.49 -4.43
N VAL A 115 -14.33 -14.06 -3.17
CA VAL A 115 -13.43 -13.00 -2.70
C VAL A 115 -11.98 -13.35 -3.03
N LEU A 116 -11.52 -14.54 -2.63
CA LEU A 116 -10.16 -15.00 -2.90
C LEU A 116 -9.86 -15.10 -4.40
N LYS A 117 -10.79 -15.64 -5.20
CA LYS A 117 -10.65 -15.72 -6.66
C LYS A 117 -10.56 -14.32 -7.29
N ALA A 118 -11.39 -13.38 -6.84
CA ALA A 118 -11.35 -12.00 -7.32
C ALA A 118 -9.99 -11.36 -7.01
N TYR A 119 -9.48 -11.54 -5.79
CA TYR A 119 -8.16 -11.07 -5.41
C TYR A 119 -7.05 -11.70 -6.27
N LEU A 120 -7.06 -13.02 -6.47
CA LEU A 120 -6.04 -13.72 -7.27
C LEU A 120 -6.06 -13.33 -8.75
N LEU A 121 -7.23 -13.04 -9.33
CA LEU A 121 -7.36 -12.68 -10.76
C LEU A 121 -7.16 -11.19 -11.03
N LYS A 122 -7.70 -10.32 -10.16
CA LYS A 122 -7.74 -8.87 -10.39
C LYS A 122 -6.68 -8.11 -9.58
N GLY A 123 -6.21 -8.69 -8.48
CA GLY A 123 -5.32 -8.04 -7.50
C GLY A 123 -6.05 -7.19 -6.45
N PHE A 124 -7.39 -7.15 -6.46
CA PHE A 124 -8.19 -6.37 -5.50
C PHE A 124 -9.59 -6.95 -5.29
N VAL A 125 -10.22 -6.61 -4.17
CA VAL A 125 -11.63 -6.91 -3.85
C VAL A 125 -12.25 -5.66 -3.23
N LEU A 126 -13.46 -5.31 -3.65
CA LEU A 126 -14.21 -4.17 -3.14
C LEU A 126 -15.65 -4.58 -2.80
N ASP A 127 -16.18 -3.98 -1.75
CA ASP A 127 -17.60 -4.02 -1.41
C ASP A 127 -18.25 -2.74 -1.93
N ASP A 128 -18.52 -2.70 -3.24
CA ASP A 128 -18.93 -1.49 -3.96
C ASP A 128 -20.21 -0.88 -3.38
N GLU A 129 -21.17 -1.69 -2.96
CA GLU A 129 -22.44 -1.20 -2.43
C GLU A 129 -22.27 -0.55 -1.06
N ARG A 130 -21.41 -1.10 -0.20
CA ARG A 130 -21.07 -0.48 1.09
C ARG A 130 -20.27 0.81 0.92
N LEU A 131 -19.35 0.85 -0.05
CA LEU A 131 -18.57 2.06 -0.35
C LEU A 131 -19.43 3.18 -0.96
N LYS A 132 -20.45 2.84 -1.75
CA LYS A 132 -21.42 3.82 -2.28
C LYS A 132 -22.42 4.28 -1.23
N ASN A 133 -22.81 3.39 -0.32
CA ASN A 133 -23.84 3.64 0.70
C ASN A 133 -23.27 3.32 2.10
N PRO A 134 -22.53 4.26 2.72
CA PRO A 134 -21.99 4.06 4.05
C PRO A 134 -23.11 3.74 5.05
N ASP A 135 -22.99 2.62 5.76
CA ASP A 135 -24.00 2.08 6.69
C ASP A 135 -23.72 2.47 8.15
N GLY A 136 -22.89 3.50 8.36
CA GLY A 136 -22.46 3.99 9.68
C GLY A 136 -21.26 3.25 10.27
N ARG A 137 -20.77 2.19 9.62
CA ARG A 137 -19.48 1.57 9.98
C ARG A 137 -18.33 2.46 9.49
N PRO A 138 -17.19 2.52 10.19
CA PRO A 138 -16.00 3.16 9.64
C PRO A 138 -15.63 2.51 8.31
N ASP A 139 -15.60 3.31 7.24
CA ASP A 139 -15.05 2.89 5.97
C ASP A 139 -13.60 3.37 5.83
N TYR A 140 -12.89 2.76 4.88
CA TYR A 140 -11.49 3.07 4.58
C TYR A 140 -11.38 3.66 3.17
N PHE A 141 -12.40 4.41 2.74
CA PHE A 141 -12.46 4.92 1.38
C PHE A 141 -11.32 5.89 1.08
N ASP A 142 -11.02 6.82 2.01
CA ASP A 142 -9.91 7.76 1.86
C ASP A 142 -8.55 7.06 1.86
N GLU A 143 -8.36 6.06 2.71
CA GLU A 143 -7.13 5.24 2.71
C GLU A 143 -6.98 4.48 1.39
N MET A 144 -8.07 3.92 0.87
CA MET A 144 -8.07 3.26 -0.44
C MET A 144 -7.70 4.25 -1.56
N LEU A 145 -8.23 5.47 -1.55
CA LEU A 145 -7.84 6.51 -2.50
C LEU A 145 -6.35 6.84 -2.38
N ALA A 146 -5.81 6.94 -1.16
CA ALA A 146 -4.38 7.16 -0.93
C ALA A 146 -3.52 6.00 -1.48
N ARG A 147 -3.90 4.74 -1.23
CA ARG A 147 -3.21 3.58 -1.80
C ARG A 147 -3.29 3.54 -3.33
N ILE A 148 -4.43 3.88 -3.92
CA ILE A 148 -4.57 3.99 -5.38
C ILE A 148 -3.66 5.10 -5.92
N ARG A 149 -3.53 6.23 -5.20
CA ARG A 149 -2.60 7.31 -5.56
C ARG A 149 -1.15 6.83 -5.50
N ASP A 150 -0.74 6.11 -4.46
CA ASP A 150 0.61 5.55 -4.34
C ASP A 150 0.90 4.51 -5.44
N ILE A 151 -0.06 3.62 -5.73
CA ILE A 151 0.04 2.68 -6.86
C ILE A 151 0.19 3.42 -8.20
N ARG A 152 -0.54 4.52 -8.39
CA ARG A 152 -0.40 5.40 -9.57
C ARG A 152 0.94 6.13 -9.57
N ALA A 153 1.51 6.44 -8.41
CA ALA A 153 2.82 7.06 -8.25
C ALA A 153 3.95 6.14 -8.71
N SER A 154 3.74 4.82 -8.79
CA SER A 154 4.73 3.90 -9.36
C SER A 154 5.12 4.35 -10.78
N GLU A 155 6.42 4.61 -11.00
CA GLU A 155 6.98 5.20 -12.22
C GLU A 155 6.55 4.45 -13.50
N LYS A 156 6.51 3.12 -13.41
CA LYS A 156 6.09 2.25 -14.51
C LYS A 156 4.63 2.48 -14.89
N ARG A 157 3.74 2.75 -13.94
CA ARG A 157 2.31 3.01 -14.20
C ARG A 157 2.08 4.45 -14.61
N PHE A 158 2.77 5.41 -14.00
CA PHE A 158 2.72 6.82 -14.35
C PHE A 158 3.08 7.07 -15.82
N TYR A 159 4.29 6.68 -16.25
CA TYR A 159 4.72 6.88 -17.63
C TYR A 159 4.03 5.95 -18.61
N GLN A 160 3.59 4.76 -18.17
CA GLN A 160 2.72 3.94 -18.99
C GLN A 160 1.38 4.64 -19.24
N LYS A 161 0.77 5.30 -18.24
CA LYS A 161 -0.50 6.01 -18.41
C LYS A 161 -0.36 7.28 -19.25
N VAL A 162 0.71 8.04 -19.06
CA VAL A 162 1.05 9.17 -19.93
C VAL A 162 1.30 8.67 -21.36
N ARG A 163 1.99 7.54 -21.55
CA ARG A 163 2.17 6.93 -22.86
C ARG A 163 0.87 6.40 -23.45
N ASP A 164 0.01 5.78 -22.65
CA ASP A 164 -1.32 5.30 -23.05
C ASP A 164 -2.18 6.49 -23.49
N LEU A 165 -2.10 7.63 -22.78
CA LEU A 165 -2.76 8.88 -23.11
C LEU A 165 -2.40 9.38 -24.50
N PHE A 166 -1.10 9.41 -24.81
CA PHE A 166 -0.63 9.84 -26.12
C PHE A 166 -0.82 8.77 -27.19
N ALA A 167 -0.88 7.49 -26.83
CA ALA A 167 -1.30 6.45 -27.76
C ALA A 167 -2.77 6.57 -28.18
N LEU A 168 -3.60 7.35 -27.45
CA LEU A 168 -4.94 7.74 -27.89
C LEU A 168 -4.91 8.86 -28.95
N SER A 169 -3.76 9.50 -29.16
CA SER A 169 -3.63 10.51 -30.20
C SER A 169 -3.66 9.88 -31.59
N VAL A 170 -4.45 10.48 -32.46
CA VAL A 170 -4.73 9.97 -33.82
C VAL A 170 -3.49 9.91 -34.71
N ASP A 171 -2.52 10.76 -34.43
CA ASP A 171 -1.25 10.95 -35.14
C ASP A 171 -0.04 10.43 -34.35
N TYR A 172 -0.26 9.59 -33.34
CA TYR A 172 0.81 9.04 -32.51
C TYR A 172 1.68 8.01 -33.26
N ASP A 173 2.98 8.29 -33.37
CA ASP A 173 3.99 7.33 -33.82
C ASP A 173 5.11 7.20 -32.78
N LYS A 174 5.25 6.01 -32.20
CA LYS A 174 6.28 5.71 -31.19
C LYS A 174 7.73 5.79 -31.74
N THR A 175 7.90 5.69 -33.06
CA THR A 175 9.21 5.72 -33.73
C THR A 175 9.60 7.12 -34.18
N ASP A 176 8.65 8.05 -34.17
CA ASP A 176 8.87 9.43 -34.57
C ASP A 176 9.69 10.20 -33.50
N GLN A 177 10.69 10.93 -33.99
CA GLN A 177 11.59 11.74 -33.17
C GLN A 177 10.85 12.93 -32.53
N ALA A 178 9.86 13.51 -33.22
CA ALA A 178 9.08 14.62 -32.65
C ALA A 178 8.24 14.13 -31.46
N THR A 179 7.65 12.94 -31.56
CA THR A 179 6.94 12.27 -30.46
C THR A 179 7.84 12.04 -29.25
N GLN A 180 9.06 11.49 -29.43
CA GLN A 180 10.01 11.29 -28.32
C GLN A 180 10.45 12.60 -27.66
N THR A 181 10.74 13.64 -28.48
CA THR A 181 11.12 14.97 -28.00
C THR A 181 9.99 15.59 -27.18
N PHE A 182 8.76 15.44 -27.65
CA PHE A 182 7.58 15.93 -26.96
C PHE A 182 7.38 15.26 -25.60
N PHE A 183 7.55 13.93 -25.50
CA PHE A 183 7.50 13.22 -24.21
C PHE A 183 8.52 13.77 -23.21
N ALA A 184 9.78 13.94 -23.63
CA ALA A 184 10.83 14.50 -22.78
C ALA A 184 10.51 15.95 -22.36
N THR A 185 9.85 16.71 -23.23
CA THR A 185 9.40 18.08 -22.96
C THR A 185 8.29 18.10 -21.91
N VAL A 186 7.25 17.28 -22.07
CA VAL A 186 6.13 17.16 -21.11
C VAL A 186 6.63 16.68 -19.75
N GLN A 187 7.56 15.71 -19.73
CA GLN A 187 8.16 15.24 -18.48
C GLN A 187 8.86 16.38 -17.72
N ASN A 188 9.65 17.20 -18.43
CA ASN A 188 10.30 18.36 -17.82
C ASN A 188 9.30 19.44 -17.41
N LEU A 189 8.24 19.68 -18.17
CA LEU A 189 7.18 20.62 -17.81
C LEU A 189 6.50 20.22 -16.50
N LEU A 190 6.12 18.94 -16.37
CA LEU A 190 5.48 18.42 -15.17
C LEU A 190 6.41 18.44 -13.95
N LEU A 191 7.68 18.08 -14.13
CA LEU A 191 8.67 18.17 -13.05
C LEU A 191 8.92 19.62 -12.63
N TYR A 192 9.07 20.53 -13.59
CA TYR A 192 9.30 21.94 -13.31
C TYR A 192 8.10 22.62 -12.62
N ALA A 193 6.87 22.25 -13.00
CA ALA A 193 5.66 22.74 -12.34
C ALA A 193 5.70 22.50 -10.82
N VAL A 194 6.31 21.39 -10.40
CA VAL A 194 6.35 20.97 -8.99
C VAL A 194 7.63 21.44 -8.29
N THR A 195 8.79 21.35 -8.95
CA THR A 195 10.10 21.57 -8.32
C THR A 195 10.76 22.90 -8.69
N GLN A 196 10.23 23.60 -9.69
CA GLN A 196 10.86 24.76 -10.35
C GLN A 196 12.26 24.46 -10.92
N GLN A 197 12.53 23.17 -11.20
CA GLN A 197 13.76 22.68 -11.78
C GLN A 197 13.45 21.68 -12.91
N THR A 198 14.23 21.72 -13.98
CA THR A 198 14.21 20.64 -14.97
C THR A 198 14.73 19.34 -14.36
N ALA A 199 14.46 18.20 -14.98
CA ALA A 199 14.94 16.90 -14.50
C ALA A 199 16.46 16.88 -14.28
N ALA A 200 17.21 17.49 -15.22
CA ALA A 200 18.66 17.56 -15.15
C ALA A 200 19.16 18.45 -13.99
N GLU A 201 18.52 19.61 -13.78
CA GLU A 201 18.83 20.52 -12.68
C GLU A 201 18.50 19.89 -11.32
N LEU A 202 17.36 19.21 -11.22
CA LEU A 202 16.91 18.55 -10.00
C LEU A 202 17.91 17.50 -9.53
N ILE A 203 18.35 16.62 -10.45
CA ILE A 203 19.33 15.58 -10.15
C ILE A 203 20.65 16.21 -9.68
N ILE A 204 21.18 17.20 -10.40
CA ILE A 204 22.43 17.87 -9.97
C ILE A 204 22.25 18.56 -8.62
N ALA A 205 21.09 19.16 -8.35
CA ALA A 205 20.84 19.88 -7.10
C ALA A 205 20.75 18.92 -5.90
N ARG A 206 20.14 17.74 -6.07
CA ARG A 206 19.81 16.83 -4.96
C ARG A 206 20.73 15.61 -4.83
N ALA A 207 21.46 15.22 -5.88
CA ALA A 207 22.43 14.13 -5.83
C ALA A 207 23.55 14.44 -4.83
N ASN A 208 23.52 13.77 -3.68
CA ASN A 208 24.43 14.05 -2.57
C ASN A 208 25.23 12.79 -2.17
N PRO A 209 26.52 12.71 -2.53
CA PRO A 209 27.39 11.59 -2.14
C PRO A 209 27.56 11.40 -0.63
N ASN A 210 27.30 12.43 0.17
CA ASN A 210 27.43 12.38 1.62
C ASN A 210 26.17 11.89 2.33
N ASP A 211 25.05 11.79 1.61
CA ASP A 211 23.82 11.20 2.12
C ASP A 211 23.88 9.67 2.02
N SER A 212 23.30 8.96 2.99
CA SER A 212 23.34 7.50 3.04
C SER A 212 22.62 6.82 1.87
N HIS A 213 21.73 7.55 1.19
CA HIS A 213 20.94 7.07 0.05
C HIS A 213 21.17 7.93 -1.19
N PHE A 214 22.29 8.67 -1.25
CA PHE A 214 22.66 9.53 -2.37
C PHE A 214 21.68 10.72 -2.60
N GLY A 215 20.84 11.04 -1.61
CA GLY A 215 19.78 12.05 -1.74
C GLY A 215 18.49 11.53 -2.38
N LEU A 216 18.38 10.21 -2.61
CA LEU A 216 17.17 9.59 -3.16
C LEU A 216 16.13 9.37 -2.04
N SER A 217 14.88 9.70 -2.34
CA SER A 217 13.72 9.40 -1.50
C SER A 217 13.14 8.00 -1.81
N GLN A 218 13.29 7.51 -3.04
CA GLN A 218 12.78 6.21 -3.49
C GLN A 218 13.77 5.53 -4.46
N TRP A 219 13.98 4.22 -4.33
CA TRP A 219 14.76 3.42 -5.29
C TRP A 219 14.35 1.94 -5.26
N GLN A 220 14.78 1.16 -6.26
CA GLN A 220 14.43 -0.25 -6.35
C GLN A 220 15.50 -1.15 -5.73
N GLY A 221 15.07 -1.98 -4.77
CA GLY A 221 15.92 -2.98 -4.11
C GLY A 221 16.59 -2.45 -2.85
N THR A 222 17.54 -3.23 -2.32
CA THR A 222 18.19 -2.95 -1.03
C THR A 222 19.31 -1.91 -1.11
N LYS A 223 19.80 -1.60 -2.30
CA LYS A 223 20.95 -0.72 -2.53
C LYS A 223 20.69 0.21 -3.71
N VAL A 224 21.14 1.45 -3.58
CA VAL A 224 21.11 2.45 -4.66
C VAL A 224 21.99 1.98 -5.82
N ARG A 225 21.45 2.02 -7.04
CA ARG A 225 22.16 1.63 -8.27
C ARG A 225 22.41 2.84 -9.16
N LYS A 226 23.36 2.68 -10.08
CA LYS A 226 23.70 3.70 -11.09
C LYS A 226 22.52 4.13 -11.96
N GLN A 227 21.57 3.24 -12.22
CA GLN A 227 20.36 3.60 -12.97
C GLN A 227 19.40 4.48 -12.15
N ASP A 228 19.35 4.29 -10.82
CA ASP A 228 18.40 4.97 -9.96
C ASP A 228 18.75 6.46 -9.80
N ILE A 229 20.04 6.80 -9.89
CA ILE A 229 20.54 8.17 -9.75
C ILE A 229 20.26 9.06 -10.96
N LEU A 230 19.90 8.48 -12.10
CA LEU A 230 19.57 9.21 -13.33
C LEU A 230 18.07 9.48 -13.45
N VAL A 231 17.27 8.98 -12.52
CA VAL A 231 15.81 9.16 -12.51
C VAL A 231 15.46 10.33 -11.59
N ALA A 232 15.06 11.46 -12.18
CA ALA A 232 14.72 12.69 -11.46
C ALA A 232 13.63 12.48 -10.40
N LYS A 233 12.66 11.61 -10.68
CA LYS A 233 11.55 11.29 -9.75
C LYS A 233 12.07 10.75 -8.41
N ASN A 234 13.16 9.99 -8.41
CA ASN A 234 13.70 9.37 -7.20
C ASN A 234 14.21 10.41 -6.19
N TYR A 235 14.42 11.66 -6.61
CA TYR A 235 14.83 12.77 -5.76
C TYR A 235 13.67 13.64 -5.26
N LEU A 236 12.42 13.36 -5.67
CA LEU A 236 11.26 14.13 -5.26
C LEU A 236 10.88 13.85 -3.80
N THR A 237 10.34 14.86 -3.13
CA THR A 237 9.72 14.70 -1.80
C THR A 237 8.33 14.06 -1.93
N GLU A 238 7.76 13.62 -0.80
CA GLU A 238 6.40 13.05 -0.78
C GLU A 238 5.35 14.05 -1.30
N ASP A 239 5.41 15.31 -0.84
CA ASP A 239 4.52 16.38 -1.29
C ASP A 239 4.64 16.69 -2.79
N GLU A 240 5.88 16.66 -3.30
CA GLU A 240 6.13 16.86 -4.73
C GLU A 240 5.58 15.70 -5.56
N ILE A 241 5.73 14.45 -5.09
CA ILE A 241 5.15 13.27 -5.74
C ILE A 241 3.62 13.35 -5.74
N ASP A 242 2.98 13.72 -4.63
CA ASP A 242 1.51 13.89 -4.56
C ASP A 242 1.04 14.94 -5.56
N THR A 243 1.71 16.10 -5.59
CA THR A 243 1.38 17.20 -6.50
C THR A 243 1.55 16.79 -7.98
N LEU A 244 2.66 16.13 -8.31
CA LEU A 244 2.92 15.61 -9.65
C LEU A 244 1.83 14.60 -10.10
N ASN A 245 1.42 13.71 -9.19
CA ASN A 245 0.37 12.74 -9.46
C ASN A 245 -0.97 13.42 -9.72
N ARG A 246 -1.33 14.47 -8.96
CA ARG A 246 -2.56 15.23 -9.17
C ARG A 246 -2.58 15.90 -10.54
N LEU A 247 -1.49 16.55 -10.93
CA LEU A 247 -1.37 17.14 -12.27
C LEU A 247 -1.62 16.09 -13.35
N VAL A 248 -0.99 14.91 -13.27
CA VAL A 248 -1.20 13.84 -14.26
C VAL A 248 -2.61 13.30 -14.28
N VAL A 249 -3.29 13.21 -13.13
CA VAL A 249 -4.71 12.85 -13.12
C VAL A 249 -5.54 13.88 -13.91
N ILE A 250 -5.29 15.18 -13.74
CA ILE A 250 -6.00 16.23 -14.51
C ILE A 250 -5.80 16.05 -16.02
N PHE A 251 -4.58 15.69 -16.45
CA PHE A 251 -4.30 15.38 -17.86
C PHE A 251 -5.11 14.18 -18.37
N LEU A 252 -5.15 13.08 -17.61
CA LEU A 252 -5.88 11.87 -17.97
C LEU A 252 -7.39 12.13 -18.06
N GLU A 253 -7.97 12.80 -17.06
CA GLU A 253 -9.40 13.15 -17.02
C GLU A 253 -9.79 14.06 -18.20
N THR A 254 -8.91 15.01 -18.56
CA THR A 254 -9.12 15.89 -19.72
C THR A 254 -9.22 15.09 -21.02
N ALA A 255 -8.34 14.11 -21.21
CA ALA A 255 -8.38 13.26 -22.39
C ALA A 255 -9.59 12.35 -22.41
N GLU A 256 -9.91 11.71 -21.28
CA GLU A 256 -11.04 10.80 -21.16
C GLU A 256 -12.36 11.53 -21.47
N LEU A 257 -12.50 12.77 -21.00
CA LEU A 257 -13.65 13.60 -21.31
C LEU A 257 -13.76 13.92 -22.81
N ARG A 258 -12.64 14.23 -23.48
CA ARG A 258 -12.61 14.48 -24.93
C ARG A 258 -12.93 13.22 -25.73
N THR A 259 -12.32 12.09 -25.37
CA THR A 259 -12.62 10.79 -25.98
C THR A 259 -14.09 10.44 -25.84
N LYS A 260 -14.69 10.66 -24.65
CA LYS A 260 -16.12 10.46 -24.41
C LYS A 260 -17.01 11.36 -25.27
N ARG A 261 -16.55 12.58 -25.57
CA ARG A 261 -17.20 13.52 -26.51
C ARG A 261 -16.92 13.21 -27.99
N ARG A 262 -16.16 12.16 -28.28
CA ARG A 262 -15.71 11.79 -29.64
C ARG A 262 -14.88 12.88 -30.32
N GLU A 263 -14.22 13.72 -29.54
CA GLU A 263 -13.28 14.72 -30.04
C GLU A 263 -11.93 14.06 -30.29
N ALA A 264 -11.33 14.33 -31.45
CA ALA A 264 -9.98 13.86 -31.75
C ALA A 264 -8.95 14.56 -30.86
N ILE A 265 -7.91 13.82 -30.48
CA ILE A 265 -6.84 14.31 -29.60
C ILE A 265 -5.51 14.27 -30.37
N PRO A 266 -5.24 15.17 -31.32
CA PRO A 266 -3.95 15.18 -32.03
C PRO A 266 -2.79 15.52 -31.08
N MET A 267 -1.56 15.18 -31.44
CA MET A 267 -0.38 15.53 -30.63
C MET A 267 -0.23 17.06 -30.45
N SER A 268 -0.65 17.84 -31.45
CA SER A 268 -0.69 19.31 -31.39
C SER A 268 -1.63 19.84 -30.32
N PHE A 269 -2.73 19.13 -30.02
CA PHE A 269 -3.63 19.50 -28.93
C PHE A 269 -2.86 19.47 -27.60
N TRP A 270 -2.10 18.40 -27.35
CA TRP A 270 -1.31 18.29 -26.12
C TRP A 270 -0.18 19.32 -26.05
N GLN A 271 0.49 19.59 -27.18
CA GLN A 271 1.50 20.65 -27.25
C GLN A 271 0.96 22.02 -26.82
N GLN A 272 -0.30 22.32 -27.13
CA GLN A 272 -0.93 23.59 -26.77
C GLN A 272 -1.52 23.57 -25.35
N ASN A 273 -2.09 22.45 -24.92
CA ASN A 273 -2.90 22.39 -23.71
C ASN A 273 -2.08 22.02 -22.46
N VAL A 274 -0.89 21.42 -22.58
CA VAL A 274 -0.07 21.09 -21.41
C VAL A 274 0.30 22.32 -20.59
N ASN A 275 0.77 23.37 -21.25
CA ASN A 275 1.10 24.61 -20.58
C ASN A 275 -0.14 25.27 -19.97
N GLN A 276 -1.27 25.24 -20.67
CA GLN A 276 -2.53 25.82 -20.16
C GLN A 276 -3.07 25.08 -18.95
N ILE A 277 -2.98 23.74 -18.92
CA ILE A 277 -3.42 22.94 -17.77
C ILE A 277 -2.53 23.23 -16.56
N ILE A 278 -1.21 23.34 -16.74
CA ILE A 278 -0.28 23.69 -15.66
C ILE A 278 -0.58 25.10 -15.13
N ASP A 279 -0.66 26.09 -16.01
CA ASP A 279 -0.88 27.51 -15.66
C ASP A 279 -2.25 27.74 -14.99
N SER A 280 -3.33 27.17 -15.54
CA SER A 280 -4.69 27.30 -14.99
C SER A 280 -4.86 26.67 -13.60
N ASN A 281 -4.00 25.73 -13.22
CA ASN A 281 -3.95 25.14 -11.88
C ASN A 281 -2.97 25.88 -10.95
N GLY A 282 -2.41 27.01 -11.36
CA GLY A 282 -1.56 27.88 -10.55
C GLY A 282 -0.10 27.47 -10.46
N PHE A 283 0.37 26.57 -11.35
CA PHE A 283 1.75 26.10 -11.36
C PHE A 283 2.61 26.86 -12.39
N PRO A 284 3.90 27.06 -12.11
CA PRO A 284 4.81 27.73 -13.05
C PRO A 284 5.08 26.86 -14.28
N VAL A 285 4.97 27.46 -15.46
CA VAL A 285 5.27 26.79 -16.74
C VAL A 285 6.73 26.98 -17.12
N LEU A 286 7.39 25.90 -17.56
CA LEU A 286 8.74 25.96 -18.10
C LEU A 286 8.73 26.64 -19.49
N THR A 287 9.37 27.80 -19.61
CA THR A 287 9.46 28.57 -20.86
C THR A 287 10.83 28.54 -21.52
N HIS A 288 11.78 27.80 -20.93
CA HIS A 288 13.17 27.69 -21.39
C HIS A 288 13.69 26.26 -21.31
N ALA A 289 14.80 25.94 -21.97
CA ALA A 289 15.39 24.59 -21.97
C ALA A 289 16.05 24.18 -20.64
N GLY A 290 16.18 25.10 -19.68
CA GLY A 290 16.95 24.90 -18.45
C GLY A 290 18.40 25.33 -18.61
N LYS A 291 19.16 25.30 -17.52
CA LYS A 291 20.58 25.70 -17.47
C LYS A 291 21.54 24.53 -17.60
N VAL A 292 21.05 23.31 -17.42
CA VAL A 292 21.86 22.08 -17.37
C VAL A 292 21.40 21.12 -18.46
N SER A 293 22.36 20.63 -19.25
CA SER A 293 22.08 19.60 -20.26
C SER A 293 22.02 18.19 -19.66
N HIS A 294 21.34 17.26 -20.33
CA HIS A 294 21.28 15.86 -19.92
C HIS A 294 22.69 15.23 -19.81
N VAL A 295 23.56 15.48 -20.80
CA VAL A 295 24.93 14.97 -20.82
C VAL A 295 25.74 15.49 -19.62
N GLN A 296 25.59 16.77 -19.30
CA GLN A 296 26.25 17.37 -18.13
C GLN A 296 25.72 16.76 -16.83
N MET A 297 24.41 16.54 -16.71
CA MET A 297 23.81 15.86 -15.56
C MET A 297 24.35 14.44 -15.41
N GLU A 298 24.40 13.65 -16.48
CA GLU A 298 24.92 12.28 -16.41
C GLU A 298 26.37 12.25 -15.95
N GLN A 299 27.22 13.15 -16.48
CA GLN A 299 28.62 13.24 -16.07
C GLN A 299 28.74 13.53 -14.57
N VAL A 300 28.10 14.59 -14.10
CA VAL A 300 28.17 15.03 -12.69
C VAL A 300 27.58 13.98 -11.75
N ALA A 301 26.42 13.41 -12.09
CA ALA A 301 25.75 12.40 -11.26
C ALA A 301 26.58 11.11 -11.18
N ASN A 302 27.17 10.67 -12.30
CA ASN A 302 28.03 9.49 -12.33
C ASN A 302 29.32 9.67 -11.52
N GLU A 303 29.99 10.83 -11.64
CA GLU A 303 31.18 11.16 -10.85
C GLU A 303 30.87 11.13 -9.35
N ARG A 304 29.77 11.78 -8.94
CA ARG A 304 29.27 11.77 -7.57
C ARG A 304 28.96 10.35 -7.07
N TYR A 305 28.33 9.53 -7.91
CA TYR A 305 27.98 8.16 -7.54
C TYR A 305 29.19 7.24 -7.36
N LEU A 306 30.27 7.45 -8.14
CA LEU A 306 31.50 6.69 -7.97
C LEU A 306 32.12 6.93 -6.59
N ASP A 307 32.16 8.18 -6.12
CA ASP A 307 32.62 8.54 -4.79
C ASP A 307 31.72 7.91 -3.69
N TYR A 308 30.40 8.03 -3.83
CA TYR A 308 29.43 7.39 -2.94
C TYR A 308 29.58 5.86 -2.87
N ASP A 309 29.66 5.18 -4.02
CA ASP A 309 29.76 3.71 -4.08
C ASP A 309 31.09 3.22 -3.50
N LEU A 310 32.17 3.97 -3.70
CA LEU A 310 33.48 3.67 -3.09
C LEU A 310 33.40 3.76 -1.57
N ARG A 311 32.87 4.85 -1.02
CA ARG A 311 32.72 5.05 0.43
C ARG A 311 31.80 3.99 1.06
N ARG A 312 30.65 3.74 0.44
CA ARG A 312 29.72 2.68 0.86
C ARG A 312 30.40 1.32 0.92
N LYS A 313 31.19 0.94 -0.09
CA LYS A 313 31.92 -0.34 -0.10
C LYS A 313 32.97 -0.41 1.01
N GLN A 314 33.67 0.69 1.28
CA GLN A 314 34.63 0.77 2.38
C GLN A 314 33.94 0.65 3.74
N ASP A 315 32.76 1.25 3.91
CA ASP A 315 31.96 1.16 5.13
C ASP A 315 31.40 -0.24 5.34
N GLU A 316 30.86 -0.87 4.30
CA GLU A 316 30.37 -2.25 4.32
C GLU A 316 31.51 -3.23 4.69
N ALA A 317 32.70 -3.05 4.12
CA ALA A 317 33.87 -3.86 4.45
C ALA A 317 34.26 -3.68 5.93
N ARG A 318 34.34 -2.43 6.42
CA ARG A 318 34.65 -2.14 7.83
C ARG A 318 33.62 -2.72 8.80
N GLN A 319 32.34 -2.70 8.44
CA GLN A 319 31.27 -3.26 9.25
C GLN A 319 31.33 -4.79 9.28
N ALA A 320 31.60 -5.43 8.14
CA ALA A 320 31.81 -6.87 8.07
C ALA A 320 33.00 -7.30 8.93
N ASP A 321 34.14 -6.62 8.81
CA ASP A 321 35.34 -6.90 9.61
C ASP A 321 35.06 -6.74 11.12
N ALA A 322 34.32 -5.70 11.52
CA ALA A 322 33.96 -5.46 12.92
C ALA A 322 32.97 -6.51 13.45
N GLN A 323 32.05 -6.99 12.61
CA GLN A 323 31.10 -8.04 12.96
C GLN A 323 31.83 -9.38 13.13
N ASP A 324 32.71 -9.73 12.19
CA ASP A 324 33.55 -10.94 12.27
C ASP A 324 34.42 -10.91 13.55
N GLU A 325 35.02 -9.77 13.89
CA GLU A 325 35.79 -9.61 15.14
C GLU A 325 34.91 -9.78 16.39
N ALA A 326 33.69 -9.23 16.38
CA ALA A 326 32.76 -9.38 17.48
C ALA A 326 32.30 -10.83 17.67
N GLU A 327 32.02 -11.54 16.57
CA GLU A 327 31.65 -12.96 16.57
C GLU A 327 32.79 -13.84 17.08
N LEU A 328 34.03 -13.58 16.63
CA LEU A 328 35.23 -14.27 17.12
C LEU A 328 35.43 -14.05 18.63
N LYS A 329 35.27 -12.81 19.13
CA LYS A 329 35.35 -12.50 20.57
C LYS A 329 34.25 -13.19 21.37
N ALA A 330 33.03 -13.25 20.85
CA ALA A 330 31.92 -13.95 21.49
C ALA A 330 32.17 -15.47 21.57
N LEU A 331 32.71 -16.06 20.50
CA LEU A 331 33.10 -17.47 20.45
C LEU A 331 34.23 -17.76 21.45
N GLU A 332 35.27 -16.92 21.50
CA GLU A 332 36.38 -17.03 22.44
C GLU A 332 35.91 -16.97 23.89
N ASN A 333 35.02 -16.02 24.22
CA ASN A 333 34.43 -15.91 25.55
C ASN A 333 33.61 -17.14 25.93
N THR A 334 32.85 -17.71 24.99
CA THR A 334 32.07 -18.93 25.20
C THR A 334 32.99 -20.13 25.46
N LEU A 335 34.10 -20.24 24.74
CA LEU A 335 35.11 -21.30 24.94
C LEU A 335 35.81 -21.15 26.30
N LYS A 336 36.19 -19.93 26.70
CA LYS A 336 36.76 -19.64 28.02
C LYS A 336 35.80 -19.95 29.16
N GLN A 337 34.50 -19.70 28.99
CA GLN A 337 33.49 -20.07 29.98
C GLN A 337 33.29 -21.59 30.08
N ARG A 338 33.35 -22.32 28.96
CA ARG A 338 33.30 -23.80 28.95
C ARG A 338 34.54 -24.42 29.62
N ALA A 339 35.73 -23.86 29.39
CA ALA A 339 36.97 -24.33 30.02
C ALA A 339 37.06 -24.04 31.53
N ARG A 340 36.22 -23.15 32.07
CA ARG A 340 36.14 -22.79 33.50
C ARG A 340 35.05 -23.53 34.28
N ARG A 341 34.24 -24.36 33.63
CA ARG A 341 33.31 -25.27 34.34
C ARG A 341 34.08 -26.53 34.75
N PRO A 342 34.25 -26.81 36.06
CA PRO A 342 34.96 -27.98 36.55
C PRO A 342 34.26 -29.30 36.21
#